data_AF-A0AA37SH13-F1
#
_entry.id   AF-A0AA37SH13-F1
#
_cell.length_a   1.000
_cell.length_b   1.000
_cell.length_c   1.000
_cell.angle_alpha   90.00
_cell.angle_beta   90.00
_cell.angle_gamma   90.00
#
_symmetry.space_group_name_H-M   'P 1'
#
loop_
_entity.id
_entity.type
_entity.pdbx_description
1 polymer ?
#
loop_
_entity_poly.entity_id
_entity_poly.type
_entity_poly.pdbx_seq_one_letter_code
_entity_poly.pdbx_strand_id
1 'polypeptide(L)'
;MWHMASANHPESGSISGYDHGSRRILIVTGLSGAGKSSILRVLEDLGHEVVDNPPLNLIQALASRAGQNLAIGIDVRSRGFEASRVLEELERLRLLPDCSVQLLYATAEPEILLRRFTATRRRHPLVTSGTVLPGIEQETALLAPLRANADLVIDTSDLPSPELRQLIETRFGSAGGEGLTVALMSFAYPSGLPREADMVFDARFLRNPHYDPLLQPMTGLDEAVVQYVKSDPAYPAFFGHIQSLLELVLPRFVAEGKKYATIAIGCSGGRHRSVTIVEELARILPKTAPVGPMMVLHRELARKGLASWRWAVPPQDPSQDTTV
;
A
#
# COMPACT_ATOMS: atom_id res chain seq x y z
N MET A 1 -58.98 54.86 -8.87
CA MET A 1 -58.08 54.03 -9.71
C MET A 1 -57.61 52.86 -8.87
N TRP A 2 -58.25 51.71 -9.04
CA TRP A 2 -57.84 50.41 -8.50
C TRP A 2 -57.29 49.61 -9.68
N HIS A 3 -56.12 48.99 -9.55
CA HIS A 3 -55.75 47.85 -10.40
C HIS A 3 -54.90 46.85 -9.60
N MET A 4 -55.24 45.59 -9.85
CA MET A 4 -54.97 44.38 -9.08
C MET A 4 -53.56 43.80 -9.20
N ALA A 5 -53.30 42.90 -8.26
CA ALA A 5 -52.16 42.01 -8.04
C ALA A 5 -51.66 41.17 -9.23
N SER A 6 -50.40 40.74 -9.14
CA SER A 6 -49.98 39.38 -9.49
C SER A 6 -48.83 38.93 -8.59
N ALA A 7 -48.94 37.70 -8.08
CA ALA A 7 -47.95 37.04 -7.23
C ALA A 7 -46.94 36.26 -8.08
N ASN A 8 -45.69 36.12 -7.62
CA ASN A 8 -44.87 34.94 -7.92
C ASN A 8 -43.71 34.73 -6.94
N HIS A 9 -43.38 33.44 -6.81
CA HIS A 9 -42.60 32.74 -5.78
C HIS A 9 -41.11 33.14 -5.61
N PRO A 10 -40.48 32.76 -4.48
CA PRO A 10 -39.05 32.98 -4.25
C PRO A 10 -38.20 32.00 -5.07
N GLU A 11 -37.23 32.52 -5.82
CA GLU A 11 -36.22 31.71 -6.50
C GLU A 11 -35.23 31.10 -5.51
N SER A 12 -35.22 29.78 -5.48
CA SER A 12 -34.16 28.93 -4.96
C SER A 12 -33.01 28.85 -5.98
N GLY A 13 -31.80 29.25 -5.59
CA GLY A 13 -30.56 28.99 -6.32
C GLY A 13 -29.39 29.58 -5.52
N SER A 14 -28.29 28.89 -5.23
CA SER A 14 -27.64 27.77 -5.90
C SER A 14 -26.83 27.00 -4.85
N ILE A 15 -26.98 25.68 -4.80
CA ILE A 15 -26.03 24.82 -4.07
C ILE A 15 -24.78 24.78 -4.94
N SER A 16 -23.69 25.29 -4.39
CA SER A 16 -22.35 25.27 -4.97
C SER A 16 -22.02 23.91 -5.57
N GLY A 17 -21.69 23.90 -6.85
CA GLY A 17 -21.19 22.72 -7.54
C GLY A 17 -19.92 22.24 -6.87
N TYR A 18 -19.98 21.05 -6.27
CA TYR A 18 -18.79 20.30 -5.93
C TYR A 18 -18.17 19.83 -7.23
N ASP A 19 -16.96 20.30 -7.49
CA ASP A 19 -16.07 19.76 -8.52
C ASP A 19 -15.92 18.25 -8.26
N HIS A 20 -16.62 17.41 -9.03
CA HIS A 20 -16.62 15.98 -8.85
C HIS A 20 -15.33 15.39 -9.43
N GLY A 21 -14.23 15.57 -8.69
CA GLY A 21 -13.16 14.58 -8.74
C GLY A 21 -13.75 13.19 -8.52
N SER A 22 -13.35 12.21 -9.32
CA SER A 22 -13.84 10.83 -9.22
C SER A 22 -13.74 10.33 -7.77
N ARG A 23 -14.89 9.95 -7.19
CA ARG A 23 -15.00 9.49 -5.79
C ARG A 23 -14.28 8.15 -5.65
N ARG A 24 -13.47 7.99 -4.60
CA ARG A 24 -12.74 6.74 -4.36
C ARG A 24 -13.51 5.84 -3.39
N ILE A 25 -13.73 4.59 -3.78
CA ILE A 25 -14.32 3.54 -2.94
C ILE A 25 -13.26 2.44 -2.73
N LEU A 26 -12.90 2.21 -1.47
CA LEU A 26 -11.93 1.19 -1.08
C LEU A 26 -12.63 0.05 -0.35
N ILE A 27 -12.62 -1.14 -0.92
CA ILE A 27 -13.03 -2.35 -0.22
C ILE A 27 -11.80 -2.92 0.46
N VAL A 28 -11.76 -2.89 1.79
CA VAL A 28 -10.62 -3.40 2.58
C VAL A 28 -10.99 -4.73 3.19
N THR A 29 -10.31 -5.79 2.77
CA THR A 29 -10.46 -7.13 3.33
C THR A 29 -9.10 -7.73 3.68
N GLY A 30 -9.07 -8.95 4.20
CA GLY A 30 -7.82 -9.62 4.54
C GLY A 30 -7.96 -10.58 5.71
N LEU A 31 -6.85 -11.25 6.02
CA LEU A 31 -6.78 -12.19 7.14
C LEU A 31 -6.96 -11.45 8.47
N SER A 32 -7.63 -12.10 9.41
CA SER A 32 -7.82 -11.60 10.75
C SER A 32 -6.44 -11.45 11.43
N GLY A 33 -6.16 -10.26 11.96
CA GLY A 33 -4.83 -9.92 12.50
C GLY A 33 -3.84 -9.33 11.49
N ALA A 34 -4.18 -9.25 10.21
CA ALA A 34 -3.33 -8.65 9.17
C ALA A 34 -3.33 -7.11 9.14
N GLY A 35 -3.93 -6.44 10.13
CA GLY A 35 -3.91 -4.97 10.21
C GLY A 35 -5.04 -4.24 9.48
N LYS A 36 -6.10 -4.93 9.04
CA LYS A 36 -7.29 -4.34 8.40
C LYS A 36 -7.86 -3.14 9.17
N SER A 37 -8.03 -3.27 10.49
CA SER A 37 -8.52 -2.16 11.34
C SER A 37 -7.56 -0.98 11.40
N SER A 38 -6.24 -1.23 11.32
CA SER A 38 -5.25 -0.14 11.24
C SER A 38 -5.34 0.58 9.91
N ILE A 39 -5.49 -0.14 8.79
CA ILE A 39 -5.68 0.44 7.46
C ILE A 39 -6.94 1.31 7.43
N LEU A 40 -8.08 0.78 7.89
CA LEU A 40 -9.34 1.52 7.95
C LEU A 40 -9.21 2.81 8.78
N ARG A 41 -8.55 2.75 9.93
CA ARG A 41 -8.30 3.93 10.77
C ARG A 41 -7.44 4.98 10.07
N VAL A 42 -6.42 4.56 9.33
CA VAL A 42 -5.60 5.52 8.56
C VAL A 42 -6.41 6.13 7.42
N LEU A 43 -7.27 5.36 6.76
CA LEU A 43 -8.18 5.88 5.73
C LEU A 43 -9.19 6.89 6.32
N GLU A 44 -9.69 6.63 7.53
CA GLU A 44 -10.53 7.57 8.28
C GLU A 44 -9.78 8.88 8.58
N ASP A 45 -8.53 8.80 9.06
CA ASP A 45 -7.68 9.97 9.30
C ASP A 45 -7.42 10.77 8.00
N LEU A 46 -7.44 10.11 6.83
CA LEU A 46 -7.32 10.71 5.50
C LEU A 46 -8.65 11.29 4.96
N GLY A 47 -9.73 11.24 5.74
CA GLY A 47 -11.03 11.81 5.39
C GLY A 47 -11.96 10.88 4.61
N HIS A 48 -11.66 9.58 4.51
CA HIS A 48 -12.64 8.62 4.01
C HIS A 48 -13.77 8.45 5.02
N GLU A 49 -15.02 8.37 4.53
CA GLU A 49 -16.10 7.76 5.30
C GLU A 49 -15.78 6.27 5.48
N VAL A 50 -15.77 5.77 6.71
CA VAL A 50 -15.39 4.37 7.00
C VAL A 50 -16.56 3.59 7.57
N VAL A 51 -16.84 2.43 6.95
CA VAL A 51 -17.85 1.49 7.43
C VAL A 51 -17.20 0.12 7.62
N ASP A 52 -17.03 -0.32 8.87
CA ASP A 52 -16.45 -1.65 9.17
C ASP A 52 -17.56 -2.69 9.35
N ASN A 53 -17.42 -3.80 8.61
CA ASN A 53 -18.23 -4.99 8.70
C ASN A 53 -19.75 -4.81 8.43
N PRO A 54 -20.19 -4.05 7.41
CA PRO A 54 -21.62 -3.98 7.09
C PRO A 54 -22.12 -5.32 6.51
N PRO A 55 -23.42 -5.61 6.62
CA PRO A 55 -24.04 -6.66 5.81
C PRO A 55 -23.76 -6.43 4.30
N LEU A 56 -23.39 -7.50 3.58
CA LEU A 56 -22.98 -7.35 2.16
C LEU A 56 -24.05 -6.69 1.29
N ASN A 57 -25.33 -6.96 1.57
CA ASN A 57 -26.46 -6.41 0.83
C ASN A 57 -26.63 -4.87 0.99
N LEU A 58 -25.88 -4.22 1.89
CA LEU A 58 -25.90 -2.78 2.08
C LEU A 58 -24.75 -2.05 1.37
N ILE A 59 -23.77 -2.77 0.80
CA ILE A 59 -22.58 -2.18 0.19
C ILE A 59 -22.95 -1.18 -0.92
N GLN A 60 -23.85 -1.57 -1.83
CA GLN A 60 -24.31 -0.70 -2.92
C GLN A 60 -25.01 0.56 -2.42
N ALA A 61 -25.84 0.41 -1.38
CA ALA A 61 -26.57 1.53 -0.79
C ALA A 61 -25.63 2.52 -0.10
N LEU A 62 -24.58 2.02 0.58
CA LEU A 62 -23.54 2.87 1.18
C LEU A 62 -22.76 3.62 0.10
N ALA A 63 -22.27 2.90 -0.93
CA ALA A 63 -21.53 3.50 -2.04
C ALA A 63 -22.32 4.57 -2.81
N SER A 64 -23.62 4.33 -3.02
CA SER A 64 -24.48 5.25 -3.76
C SER A 64 -24.80 6.52 -2.96
N ARG A 65 -24.76 6.45 -1.62
CA ARG A 65 -25.10 7.57 -0.73
C ARG A 65 -23.89 8.33 -0.20
N ALA A 66 -22.69 7.76 -0.33
CA ALA A 66 -21.46 8.39 0.12
C ALA A 66 -21.21 9.69 -0.65
N GLY A 67 -21.19 10.81 0.09
CA GLY A 67 -20.90 12.15 -0.45
C GLY A 67 -19.39 12.44 -0.59
N GLN A 68 -18.54 11.55 -0.06
CA GLN A 68 -17.08 11.66 -0.06
C GLN A 68 -16.43 10.31 -0.37
N ASN A 69 -15.10 10.24 -0.32
CA ASN A 69 -14.37 8.97 -0.46
C ASN A 69 -14.85 7.97 0.62
N LEU A 70 -15.02 6.70 0.25
CA LEU A 70 -15.59 5.66 1.12
C LEU A 70 -14.58 4.52 1.29
N ALA A 71 -14.46 3.99 2.49
CA ALA A 71 -13.73 2.75 2.78
C ALA A 71 -14.62 1.76 3.53
N ILE A 72 -14.80 0.57 2.98
CA ILE A 72 -15.65 -0.48 3.53
C ILE A 72 -14.77 -1.65 3.99
N GLY A 73 -14.77 -1.91 5.30
CA GLY A 73 -14.14 -3.09 5.87
C GLY A 73 -15.02 -4.33 5.69
N ILE A 74 -14.51 -5.36 5.02
CA ILE A 74 -15.20 -6.65 4.87
C ILE A 74 -14.31 -7.75 5.43
N ASP A 75 -14.84 -8.55 6.34
CA ASP A 75 -14.18 -9.78 6.81
C ASP A 75 -15.17 -10.94 6.91
N VAL A 76 -14.67 -12.12 7.29
CA VAL A 76 -15.47 -13.35 7.41
C VAL A 76 -16.63 -13.25 8.41
N ARG A 77 -16.69 -12.19 9.25
CA ARG A 77 -17.80 -11.91 10.16
C ARG A 77 -18.91 -11.07 9.52
N SER A 78 -18.72 -10.56 8.31
CA SER A 78 -19.72 -9.74 7.63
C SER A 78 -20.97 -10.58 7.39
N ARG A 79 -22.15 -10.02 7.68
CA ARG A 79 -23.39 -10.79 7.52
C ARG A 79 -23.62 -11.10 6.05
N GLY A 80 -23.76 -12.40 5.75
CA GLY A 80 -23.89 -12.89 4.38
C GLY A 80 -22.56 -13.01 3.63
N PHE A 81 -21.43 -13.03 4.33
CA PHE A 81 -20.11 -13.14 3.73
C PHE A 81 -19.96 -14.43 2.89
N GLU A 82 -19.70 -14.24 1.61
CA GLU A 82 -19.19 -15.24 0.68
C GLU A 82 -18.22 -14.52 -0.26
N ALA A 83 -17.03 -15.08 -0.47
CA ALA A 83 -16.00 -14.43 -1.30
C ALA A 83 -16.50 -14.14 -2.73
N SER A 84 -17.25 -15.05 -3.34
CA SER A 84 -17.89 -14.85 -4.65
C SER A 84 -18.83 -13.64 -4.65
N ARG A 85 -19.69 -13.51 -3.64
CA ARG A 85 -20.62 -12.38 -3.53
C ARG A 85 -19.90 -11.05 -3.34
N VAL A 86 -18.82 -11.02 -2.57
CA VAL A 86 -18.01 -9.80 -2.42
C VAL A 86 -17.43 -9.37 -3.77
N LEU A 87 -16.97 -10.33 -4.60
CA LEU A 87 -16.49 -10.04 -5.96
C LEU A 87 -17.63 -9.56 -6.87
N GLU A 88 -18.81 -10.16 -6.80
CA GLU A 88 -19.99 -9.70 -7.55
C GLU A 88 -20.36 -8.25 -7.18
N GLU A 89 -20.34 -7.91 -5.89
CA GLU A 89 -20.59 -6.54 -5.45
C GLU A 89 -19.48 -5.58 -5.88
N LEU A 90 -18.21 -6.02 -5.88
CA LEU A 90 -17.09 -5.23 -6.37
C LEU A 90 -17.26 -4.87 -7.85
N GLU A 91 -17.62 -5.85 -8.70
CA GLU A 91 -17.86 -5.61 -10.12
C GLU A 91 -19.03 -4.65 -10.34
N ARG A 92 -20.11 -4.78 -9.56
CA ARG A 92 -21.23 -3.82 -9.62
C ARG A 92 -20.80 -2.41 -9.22
N LEU A 93 -19.97 -2.27 -8.18
CA LEU A 93 -19.45 -0.97 -7.77
C LEU A 93 -18.55 -0.35 -8.85
N ARG A 94 -17.73 -1.16 -9.54
CA ARG A 94 -16.87 -0.71 -10.65
C ARG A 94 -17.65 -0.16 -11.84
N LEU A 95 -18.93 -0.50 -11.98
CA LEU A 95 -19.82 0.05 -13.01
C LEU A 95 -20.43 1.41 -12.64
N LEU A 96 -20.27 1.89 -11.40
CA LEU A 96 -20.80 3.18 -11.00
C LEU A 96 -20.04 4.32 -11.70
N PRO A 97 -20.76 5.30 -12.31
CA PRO A 97 -20.11 6.46 -12.90
C PRO A 97 -19.42 7.30 -11.84
N ASP A 98 -18.35 7.97 -12.24
CA ASP A 98 -17.58 8.91 -11.41
C ASP A 98 -17.00 8.31 -10.12
N CYS A 99 -16.85 6.99 -10.08
CA CYS A 99 -16.26 6.26 -8.95
C CYS A 99 -15.03 5.45 -9.39
N SER A 100 -13.94 5.53 -8.61
CA SER A 100 -12.80 4.62 -8.70
C SER A 100 -12.89 3.60 -7.56
N VAL A 101 -12.97 2.32 -7.91
CA VAL A 101 -13.20 1.25 -6.93
C VAL A 101 -12.00 0.32 -6.86
N GLN A 102 -11.46 0.09 -5.67
CA GLN A 102 -10.31 -0.79 -5.46
C GLN A 102 -10.54 -1.78 -4.32
N LEU A 103 -10.11 -3.03 -4.52
CA LEU A 103 -10.04 -4.09 -3.52
C LEU A 103 -8.63 -4.17 -2.92
N LEU A 104 -8.53 -3.88 -1.63
CA LEU A 104 -7.32 -4.00 -0.82
C LEU A 104 -7.39 -5.29 0.00
N TYR A 105 -6.34 -6.10 -0.09
CA TYR A 105 -6.20 -7.35 0.67
C TYR A 105 -5.02 -7.28 1.62
N ALA A 106 -5.29 -7.19 2.92
CA ALA A 106 -4.28 -7.25 3.96
C ALA A 106 -3.92 -8.71 4.31
N THR A 107 -2.64 -9.03 4.35
CA THR A 107 -2.16 -10.36 4.71
C THR A 107 -0.96 -10.29 5.65
N ALA A 108 -0.60 -11.42 6.23
CA ALA A 108 0.68 -11.65 6.90
C ALA A 108 0.96 -13.16 6.96
N GLU A 109 2.21 -13.51 7.20
CA GLU A 109 2.65 -14.88 7.44
C GLU A 109 1.87 -15.50 8.61
N PRO A 110 1.48 -16.79 8.54
CA PRO A 110 0.67 -17.44 9.58
C PRO A 110 1.27 -17.33 10.98
N GLU A 111 2.60 -17.43 11.10
CA GLU A 111 3.31 -17.29 12.37
C GLU A 111 3.19 -15.89 12.97
N ILE A 112 3.20 -14.86 12.12
CA ILE A 112 3.03 -13.47 12.54
C ILE A 112 1.59 -13.23 12.99
N LEU A 113 0.60 -13.73 12.24
CA LEU A 113 -0.81 -13.67 12.62
C LEU A 113 -1.05 -14.35 13.97
N LEU A 114 -0.51 -15.56 14.16
CA LEU A 114 -0.58 -16.29 15.41
C LEU A 114 -0.02 -15.47 16.59
N ARG A 115 1.17 -14.89 16.43
CA ARG A 115 1.79 -14.02 17.45
C ARG A 115 0.91 -12.81 17.77
N ARG A 116 0.31 -12.16 16.77
CA ARG A 116 -0.60 -11.01 16.95
C ARG A 116 -1.87 -11.38 17.71
N PHE A 117 -2.44 -12.56 17.46
CA PHE A 117 -3.57 -13.08 18.24
C PHE A 117 -3.20 -13.34 19.69
N THR A 118 -2.03 -13.96 19.93
CA THR A 118 -1.53 -14.17 21.29
C THR A 118 -1.31 -12.85 22.03
N ALA A 119 -0.72 -11.85 21.37
CA ALA A 119 -0.44 -10.55 21.95
C ALA A 119 -1.72 -9.75 22.28
N THR A 120 -2.70 -9.76 21.37
CA THR A 120 -3.96 -9.01 21.55
C THR A 120 -5.00 -9.75 22.39
N ARG A 121 -4.78 -11.05 22.65
CA ARG A 121 -5.73 -11.95 23.33
C ARG A 121 -7.13 -11.98 22.70
N ARG A 122 -7.28 -11.55 21.45
CA ARG A 122 -8.53 -11.58 20.71
C ARG A 122 -8.80 -13.00 20.22
N ARG A 123 -10.07 -13.40 20.18
CA ARG A 123 -10.48 -14.68 19.59
C ARG A 123 -10.46 -14.59 18.07
N HIS A 124 -10.04 -15.66 17.41
CA HIS A 124 -10.12 -15.78 15.96
C HIS A 124 -11.60 -15.94 15.54
N PRO A 125 -12.12 -15.22 14.54
CA PRO A 125 -13.53 -15.23 14.17
C PRO A 125 -14.11 -16.60 13.82
N LEU A 126 -13.33 -17.44 13.14
CA LEU A 126 -13.73 -18.79 12.72
C LEU A 126 -13.47 -19.88 13.78
N VAL A 127 -12.88 -19.54 14.92
CA VAL A 127 -12.53 -20.52 15.97
C VAL A 127 -13.48 -20.37 17.15
N THR A 128 -14.42 -21.30 17.27
CA THR A 128 -15.35 -21.39 18.42
C THR A 128 -14.70 -22.08 19.62
N SER A 129 -13.82 -23.05 19.37
CA SER A 129 -12.98 -23.75 20.35
C SER A 129 -11.74 -24.33 19.64
N GLY A 130 -10.60 -24.43 20.34
CA GLY A 130 -9.36 -24.99 19.78
C GLY A 130 -8.24 -23.96 19.54
N THR A 131 -7.25 -24.33 18.73
CA THR A 131 -6.07 -23.50 18.42
C THR A 131 -6.36 -22.50 17.30
N VAL A 132 -5.64 -21.38 17.29
CA VAL A 132 -5.84 -20.29 16.31
C VAL A 132 -5.39 -20.69 14.90
N LEU A 133 -4.39 -21.55 14.79
CA LEU A 133 -3.74 -21.89 13.51
C LEU A 133 -4.69 -22.53 12.48
N PRO A 134 -5.51 -23.55 12.79
CA PRO A 134 -6.52 -24.06 11.86
C PRO A 134 -7.53 -22.99 11.40
N GLY A 135 -7.85 -22.03 12.27
CA GLY A 135 -8.70 -20.90 11.92
C GLY A 135 -8.07 -20.01 10.86
N ILE A 136 -6.76 -19.74 10.97
CA ILE A 136 -6.00 -18.96 9.97
C ILE A 136 -5.96 -19.69 8.63
N GLU A 137 -5.73 -21.01 8.64
CA GLU A 137 -5.69 -21.82 7.41
C GLU A 137 -7.05 -21.83 6.70
N GLN A 138 -8.13 -22.04 7.46
CA GLN A 138 -9.49 -22.00 6.94
C GLN A 138 -9.84 -20.62 6.37
N GLU A 139 -9.51 -19.55 7.09
CA GLU A 139 -9.72 -18.18 6.63
C GLU A 139 -8.93 -17.90 5.34
N THR A 140 -7.68 -18.38 5.27
CA THR A 140 -6.83 -18.26 4.06
C THR A 140 -7.48 -18.91 2.85
N ALA A 141 -8.03 -20.11 3.00
CA ALA A 141 -8.74 -20.79 1.93
C ALA A 141 -10.01 -20.04 1.50
N LEU A 142 -10.82 -19.57 2.46
CA LEU A 142 -12.05 -18.82 2.20
C LEU A 142 -11.78 -17.49 1.47
N LEU A 143 -10.69 -16.81 1.83
CA LEU A 143 -10.33 -15.51 1.28
C LEU A 143 -9.44 -15.57 0.03
N ALA A 144 -9.03 -16.77 -0.40
CA ALA A 144 -8.18 -16.95 -1.58
C ALA A 144 -8.74 -16.30 -2.86
N PRO A 145 -10.06 -16.37 -3.17
CA PRO A 145 -10.62 -15.68 -4.33
C PRO A 145 -10.49 -14.16 -4.24
N LEU A 146 -10.68 -13.57 -3.05
CA LEU A 146 -10.53 -12.13 -2.85
C LEU A 146 -9.08 -11.69 -3.01
N ARG A 147 -8.15 -12.49 -2.48
CA ARG A 147 -6.71 -12.26 -2.64
C ARG A 147 -6.28 -12.30 -4.11
N ALA A 148 -6.83 -13.23 -4.89
CA ALA A 148 -6.49 -13.39 -6.30
C ALA A 148 -7.00 -12.24 -7.19
N ASN A 149 -8.06 -11.55 -6.76
CA ASN A 149 -8.68 -10.43 -7.49
C ASN A 149 -8.41 -9.07 -6.84
N ALA A 150 -7.51 -9.01 -5.86
CA ALA A 150 -7.18 -7.77 -5.17
C ALA A 150 -6.37 -6.84 -6.07
N ASP A 151 -6.77 -5.58 -6.14
CA ASP A 151 -6.01 -4.52 -6.83
C ASP A 151 -4.72 -4.19 -6.07
N LEU A 152 -4.71 -4.42 -4.76
CA LEU A 152 -3.53 -4.29 -3.92
C LEU A 152 -3.51 -5.36 -2.84
N VAL A 153 -2.42 -6.11 -2.79
CA VAL A 153 -2.12 -7.02 -1.68
C VAL A 153 -1.07 -6.36 -0.79
N ILE A 154 -1.40 -6.13 0.47
CA ILE A 154 -0.48 -5.55 1.46
C ILE A 154 -0.01 -6.67 2.40
N ASP A 155 1.25 -7.05 2.28
CA ASP A 155 1.88 -7.98 3.22
C ASP A 155 2.40 -7.25 4.45
N THR A 156 1.67 -7.38 5.55
CA THR A 156 2.00 -6.70 6.81
C THR A 156 2.91 -7.52 7.71
N SER A 157 3.44 -8.67 7.26
CA SER A 157 4.29 -9.55 8.08
C SER A 157 5.40 -8.77 8.77
N ASP A 158 5.98 -7.84 8.01
CA ASP A 158 7.22 -7.14 8.36
C ASP A 158 7.04 -5.63 8.35
N LEU A 159 5.79 -5.18 8.38
CA LEU A 159 5.43 -3.77 8.43
C LEU A 159 4.96 -3.43 9.83
N PRO A 160 5.79 -2.77 10.65
CA PRO A 160 5.35 -2.10 11.87
C PRO A 160 4.20 -1.12 11.61
N SER A 161 3.37 -0.89 12.63
CA SER A 161 2.21 0.00 12.50
C SER A 161 2.52 1.40 11.95
N PRO A 162 3.63 2.07 12.32
CA PRO A 162 3.98 3.36 11.73
C PRO A 162 4.28 3.28 10.23
N GLU A 163 4.97 2.23 9.78
CA GLU A 163 5.30 2.02 8.36
C GLU A 163 4.06 1.64 7.55
N LEU A 164 3.17 0.82 8.11
CA LEU A 164 1.87 0.55 7.50
C LEU A 164 1.07 1.84 7.33
N ARG A 165 1.04 2.71 8.35
CA ARG A 165 0.41 4.03 8.25
C ARG A 165 1.02 4.85 7.12
N GLN A 166 2.35 4.97 7.07
CA GLN A 166 3.04 5.72 6.02
C GLN A 166 2.74 5.16 4.62
N LEU A 167 2.70 3.83 4.46
CA LEU A 167 2.34 3.19 3.20
C LEU A 167 0.92 3.57 2.75
N ILE A 168 -0.05 3.54 3.67
CA ILE A 168 -1.44 3.90 3.37
C ILE A 168 -1.59 5.41 3.12
N GLU A 169 -0.97 6.27 3.94
CA GLU A 169 -0.96 7.73 3.76
C GLU A 169 -0.35 8.12 2.41
N THR A 170 0.77 7.49 2.05
CA THR A 170 1.43 7.71 0.77
C THR A 170 0.56 7.27 -0.40
N ARG A 171 -0.22 6.19 -0.23
CA ARG A 171 -1.00 5.58 -1.32
C ARG A 171 -2.42 6.12 -1.46
N PHE A 172 -3.00 6.61 -0.38
CA PHE A 172 -4.40 6.99 -0.33
C PHE A 172 -4.64 8.40 0.20
N GLY A 173 -3.58 9.10 0.64
CA GLY A 173 -3.68 10.50 1.03
C GLY A 173 -4.01 11.42 -0.15
N SER A 174 -4.35 12.67 0.20
CA SER A 174 -4.77 13.68 -0.77
C SER A 174 -3.74 13.82 -1.89
N ALA A 175 -4.17 13.42 -3.10
CA ALA A 175 -3.43 13.53 -4.33
C ALA A 175 -3.37 15.00 -4.78
N GLY A 176 -2.55 15.79 -4.08
CA GLY A 176 -2.15 17.12 -4.56
C GLY A 176 -0.95 17.07 -5.52
N GLY A 177 -0.27 15.92 -5.63
CA GLY A 177 0.90 15.76 -6.49
C GLY A 177 0.55 15.19 -7.85
N GLU A 178 0.88 15.89 -8.92
CA GLU A 178 1.06 15.27 -10.23
C GLU A 178 2.21 14.24 -10.17
N GLY A 179 2.05 13.10 -10.85
CA GLY A 179 3.12 12.10 -11.02
C GLY A 179 2.84 10.70 -10.48
N LEU A 180 3.93 9.93 -10.34
CA LEU A 180 4.01 8.55 -9.88
C LEU A 180 4.74 8.52 -8.54
N THR A 181 4.08 7.97 -7.53
CA THR A 181 4.75 7.69 -6.26
C THR A 181 5.49 6.36 -6.33
N VAL A 182 6.79 6.38 -6.07
CA VAL A 182 7.67 5.21 -6.18
C VAL A 182 8.08 4.71 -4.80
N ALA A 183 7.85 3.42 -4.54
CA ALA A 183 8.38 2.72 -3.37
C ALA A 183 9.59 1.86 -3.77
N LEU A 184 10.76 2.19 -3.24
CA LEU A 184 11.96 1.36 -3.38
C LEU A 184 12.08 0.47 -2.15
N MET A 185 12.00 -0.86 -2.34
CA MET A 185 11.93 -1.81 -1.25
C MET A 185 13.10 -2.79 -1.28
N SER A 186 13.76 -3.02 -0.14
CA SER A 186 14.66 -4.16 0.01
C SER A 186 13.95 -5.31 0.71
N PHE A 187 14.16 -6.55 0.24
CA PHE A 187 13.59 -7.75 0.86
C PHE A 187 14.57 -8.93 0.91
N ALA A 188 14.20 -9.98 1.64
CA ALA A 188 14.88 -11.28 1.70
C ALA A 188 14.06 -12.36 0.99
N TYR A 189 14.70 -13.09 0.06
CA TYR A 189 14.04 -14.19 -0.66
C TYR A 189 13.41 -15.28 0.23
N PRO A 190 14.05 -15.71 1.35
CA PRO A 190 13.43 -16.68 2.26
C PRO A 190 12.11 -16.20 2.88
N SER A 191 11.88 -14.89 2.93
CA SER A 191 10.63 -14.29 3.42
C SER A 191 9.61 -14.09 2.29
N GLY A 192 9.88 -14.58 1.09
CA GLY A 192 9.00 -14.48 -0.07
C GLY A 192 9.09 -13.13 -0.79
N LEU A 193 8.62 -13.10 -2.04
CA LEU A 193 8.56 -11.88 -2.84
C LEU A 193 7.53 -10.91 -2.26
N PRO A 194 7.82 -9.60 -2.18
CA PRO A 194 6.80 -8.59 -1.86
C PRO A 194 5.70 -8.66 -2.91
N ARG A 195 4.45 -8.76 -2.45
CA ARG A 195 3.31 -9.03 -3.33
C ARG A 195 2.83 -7.78 -4.04
N GLU A 196 3.14 -6.63 -3.48
CA GLU A 196 2.93 -5.29 -4.01
C GLU A 196 4.03 -4.85 -5.00
N ALA A 197 5.05 -5.68 -5.26
CA ALA A 197 6.14 -5.35 -6.15
C ALA A 197 5.71 -5.39 -7.63
N ASP A 198 5.91 -4.28 -8.34
CA ASP A 198 5.74 -4.22 -9.79
C ASP A 198 6.97 -4.72 -10.53
N MET A 199 8.16 -4.52 -9.94
CA MET A 199 9.43 -4.98 -10.49
C MET A 199 10.28 -5.59 -9.37
N VAL A 200 10.94 -6.72 -9.65
CA VAL A 200 11.78 -7.44 -8.69
C VAL A 200 13.15 -7.72 -9.30
N PHE A 201 14.23 -7.34 -8.61
CA PHE A 201 15.60 -7.60 -9.04
C PHE A 201 16.37 -8.44 -8.02
N ASP A 202 17.06 -9.49 -8.49
CA ASP A 202 17.83 -10.41 -7.65
C ASP A 202 19.29 -9.96 -7.49
N ALA A 203 19.70 -9.59 -6.29
CA ALA A 203 21.06 -9.20 -5.96
C ALA A 203 21.88 -10.31 -5.26
N ARG A 204 21.38 -11.56 -5.21
CA ARG A 204 22.04 -12.68 -4.49
C ARG A 204 23.39 -13.10 -5.07
N PHE A 205 23.67 -12.77 -6.32
CA PHE A 205 24.92 -13.12 -6.99
C PHE A 205 26.09 -12.20 -6.62
N LEU A 206 25.82 -10.98 -6.12
CA LEU A 206 26.87 -10.06 -5.68
C LEU A 206 27.58 -10.59 -4.43
N ARG A 207 28.86 -10.20 -4.27
CA ARG A 207 29.70 -10.46 -3.09
C ARG A 207 28.90 -10.33 -1.80
N ASN A 208 28.88 -11.40 -1.03
CA ASN A 208 28.07 -11.50 0.18
C ASN A 208 28.86 -11.01 1.41
N PRO A 209 28.49 -9.88 2.04
CA PRO A 209 29.18 -9.37 3.22
C PRO A 209 29.05 -10.29 4.45
N HIS A 210 28.13 -11.25 4.41
CA HIS A 210 27.91 -12.20 5.51
C HIS A 210 29.14 -13.05 5.84
N TYR A 211 30.05 -13.28 4.90
CA TYR A 211 31.25 -14.08 5.13
C TYR A 211 32.41 -13.30 5.76
N ASP A 212 32.31 -11.97 5.82
CA ASP A 212 33.26 -11.13 6.53
C ASP A 212 32.73 -10.88 7.96
N PRO A 213 33.41 -11.36 9.01
CA PRO A 213 32.98 -11.19 10.40
C PRO A 213 32.80 -9.73 10.84
N LEU A 214 33.53 -8.79 10.23
CA LEU A 214 33.43 -7.36 10.53
C LEU A 214 32.19 -6.73 9.89
N LEU A 215 31.78 -7.22 8.71
CA LEU A 215 30.64 -6.68 7.97
C LEU A 215 29.32 -7.40 8.27
N GLN A 216 29.36 -8.67 8.70
CA GLN A 216 28.18 -9.46 9.06
C GLN A 216 27.22 -8.76 10.05
N PRO A 217 27.69 -8.05 11.11
CA PRO A 217 26.81 -7.35 12.03
C PRO A 217 26.34 -5.98 11.53
N MET A 218 26.81 -5.50 10.37
CA MET A 218 26.46 -4.20 9.80
C MET A 218 25.25 -4.33 8.85
N THR A 219 24.88 -3.26 8.15
CA THR A 219 23.76 -3.22 7.20
C THR A 219 24.19 -2.53 5.92
N GLY A 220 23.38 -2.62 4.86
CA GLY A 220 23.64 -1.89 3.62
C GLY A 220 23.50 -0.36 3.75
N LEU A 221 23.16 0.15 4.93
CA LEU A 221 23.20 1.58 5.27
C LEU A 221 24.61 2.02 5.69
N ASP A 222 25.48 1.08 6.07
CA ASP A 222 26.82 1.38 6.55
C ASP A 222 27.82 1.42 5.39
N GLU A 223 28.64 2.48 5.35
CA GLU A 223 29.57 2.74 4.24
C GLU A 223 30.52 1.57 3.95
N ALA A 224 31.01 0.88 5.00
CA ALA A 224 31.89 -0.27 4.82
C ALA A 224 31.21 -1.42 4.05
N VAL A 225 29.92 -1.67 4.30
CA VAL A 225 29.13 -2.68 3.58
C VAL A 225 28.86 -2.20 2.15
N VAL A 226 28.53 -0.93 1.98
CA VAL A 226 28.30 -0.33 0.65
C VAL A 226 29.53 -0.52 -0.23
N GLN A 227 30.72 -0.13 0.26
CA GLN A 227 31.98 -0.27 -0.48
C GLN A 227 32.32 -1.73 -0.78
N TYR A 228 32.10 -2.63 0.19
CA TYR A 228 32.32 -4.06 -0.04
C TYR A 228 31.42 -4.61 -1.14
N VAL A 229 30.12 -4.29 -1.14
CA VAL A 229 29.18 -4.71 -2.20
C VAL A 229 29.56 -4.11 -3.55
N LYS A 230 29.93 -2.82 -3.58
CA LYS A 230 30.38 -2.11 -4.79
C LYS A 230 31.71 -2.62 -5.35
N SER A 231 32.53 -3.27 -4.54
CA SER A 231 33.80 -3.89 -4.97
C SER A 231 33.62 -5.14 -5.83
N ASP A 232 32.40 -5.67 -5.94
CA ASP A 232 32.11 -6.77 -6.85
C ASP A 232 32.28 -6.30 -8.31
N PRO A 233 33.06 -7.02 -9.15
CA PRO A 233 33.26 -6.65 -10.56
C PRO A 233 31.95 -6.52 -11.37
N ALA A 234 30.90 -7.25 -11.01
CA ALA A 234 29.62 -7.21 -11.69
C ALA A 234 28.71 -6.07 -11.21
N TYR A 235 29.00 -5.45 -10.05
CA TYR A 235 28.14 -4.42 -9.47
C TYR A 235 27.89 -3.23 -10.40
N PRO A 236 28.91 -2.58 -11.01
CA PRO A 236 28.69 -1.39 -11.82
C PRO A 236 27.75 -1.64 -13.00
N ALA A 237 27.93 -2.77 -13.70
CA ALA A 237 27.09 -3.15 -14.83
C ALA A 237 25.66 -3.50 -14.38
N PHE A 238 25.50 -4.28 -13.31
CA PHE A 238 24.20 -4.66 -12.80
C PHE A 238 23.38 -3.44 -12.34
N PHE A 239 23.99 -2.59 -11.52
CA PHE A 239 23.36 -1.37 -11.03
C PHE A 239 23.00 -0.44 -12.20
N GLY A 240 23.93 -0.24 -13.14
CA GLY A 240 23.70 0.60 -14.32
C GLY A 240 22.56 0.12 -15.22
N HIS A 241 22.37 -1.20 -15.36
CA HIS A 241 21.23 -1.76 -16.11
C HIS A 241 19.90 -1.56 -15.38
N ILE A 242 19.85 -1.76 -14.06
CA ILE A 242 18.63 -1.48 -13.28
C ILE A 242 18.28 0.01 -13.39
N GLN A 243 19.25 0.88 -13.18
CA GLN A 243 19.07 2.33 -13.29
C GLN A 243 18.53 2.72 -14.67
N SER A 244 19.21 2.32 -15.75
CA SER A 244 18.80 2.64 -17.13
C SER A 244 17.39 2.12 -17.45
N LEU A 245 17.03 0.94 -16.96
CA LEU A 245 15.70 0.39 -17.14
C LEU A 245 14.64 1.21 -16.40
N LEU A 246 14.92 1.60 -15.15
CA LEU A 246 14.00 2.43 -14.36
C LEU A 246 13.83 3.83 -14.97
N GLU A 247 14.90 4.44 -15.48
CA GLU A 247 14.85 5.70 -16.22
C GLU A 247 13.95 5.62 -17.46
N LEU A 248 13.89 4.45 -18.11
CA LEU A 248 13.00 4.22 -19.24
C LEU A 248 11.53 4.00 -18.82
N VAL A 249 11.27 3.20 -17.78
CA VAL A 249 9.91 2.74 -17.47
C VAL A 249 9.13 3.65 -16.53
N LEU A 250 9.78 4.34 -15.59
CA LEU A 250 9.08 5.19 -14.62
C LEU A 250 8.28 6.32 -15.29
N PRO A 251 8.83 7.07 -16.28
CA PRO A 251 8.05 8.08 -17.00
C PRO A 251 6.90 7.48 -17.81
N ARG A 252 7.05 6.24 -18.29
CA ARG A 252 6.00 5.53 -19.03
C ARG A 252 4.86 5.09 -18.13
N PHE A 253 5.17 4.68 -16.89
CA PHE A 253 4.15 4.42 -15.88
C PHE A 253 3.31 5.67 -15.60
N VAL A 254 3.95 6.85 -15.50
CA VAL A 254 3.22 8.13 -15.39
C VAL A 254 2.31 8.35 -16.59
N ALA A 255 2.82 8.16 -17.81
CA ALA A 255 2.06 8.35 -19.05
C ALA A 255 0.87 7.39 -19.19
N GLU A 256 0.98 6.18 -18.64
CA GLU A 256 -0.11 5.20 -18.57
C GLU A 256 -1.12 5.52 -17.45
N GLY A 257 -0.88 6.59 -16.67
CA GLY A 257 -1.74 7.01 -15.57
C GLY A 257 -1.53 6.22 -14.27
N LYS A 258 -0.48 5.40 -14.19
CA LYS A 258 -0.13 4.65 -12.98
C LYS A 258 0.25 5.64 -11.87
N LYS A 259 -0.39 5.49 -10.71
CA LYS A 259 -0.17 6.37 -9.55
C LYS A 259 0.87 5.87 -8.56
N TYR A 260 1.12 4.57 -8.56
CA TYR A 260 2.04 3.92 -7.63
C TYR A 260 2.88 2.86 -8.32
N ALA A 261 4.18 2.82 -8.04
CA ALA A 261 5.06 1.75 -8.47
C ALA A 261 5.97 1.28 -7.33
N THR A 262 6.05 -0.02 -7.11
CA THR A 262 6.96 -0.62 -6.13
C THR A 262 8.08 -1.36 -6.85
N ILE A 263 9.33 -0.94 -6.60
CA ILE A 263 10.54 -1.55 -7.14
C ILE A 263 11.25 -2.28 -6.00
N ALA A 264 11.31 -3.60 -6.07
CA ALA A 264 11.86 -4.44 -5.01
C ALA A 264 13.23 -5.02 -5.39
N ILE A 265 14.21 -4.93 -4.49
CA ILE A 265 15.52 -5.56 -4.62
C ILE A 265 15.66 -6.66 -3.56
N GLY A 266 15.94 -7.87 -4.01
CA GLY A 266 16.04 -9.05 -3.15
C GLY A 266 17.47 -9.48 -2.91
N CYS A 267 17.81 -9.85 -1.68
CA CYS A 267 19.00 -10.66 -1.40
C CYS A 267 18.68 -11.82 -0.45
N SER A 268 19.67 -12.60 -0.02
CA SER A 268 19.41 -13.78 0.83
C SER A 268 18.83 -13.42 2.21
N GLY A 269 19.23 -12.28 2.78
CA GLY A 269 18.88 -11.91 4.15
C GLY A 269 18.31 -10.51 4.32
N GLY A 270 18.03 -9.80 3.22
CA GLY A 270 17.39 -8.47 3.25
C GLY A 270 18.19 -7.36 3.96
N ARG A 271 19.46 -7.60 4.28
CA ARG A 271 20.24 -6.75 5.21
C ARG A 271 21.33 -5.92 4.56
N HIS A 272 22.02 -6.48 3.56
CA HIS A 272 23.26 -5.90 3.02
C HIS A 272 23.06 -5.47 1.56
N ARG A 273 23.21 -6.41 0.62
CA ARG A 273 23.22 -6.16 -0.83
C ARG A 273 21.95 -5.45 -1.33
N SER A 274 20.77 -5.94 -0.94
CA SER A 274 19.51 -5.32 -1.36
C SER A 274 19.32 -3.92 -0.78
N VAL A 275 19.64 -3.72 0.50
CA VAL A 275 19.61 -2.41 1.17
C VAL A 275 20.53 -1.42 0.45
N THR A 276 21.79 -1.83 0.18
CA THR A 276 22.77 -1.00 -0.54
C THR A 276 22.25 -0.56 -1.92
N ILE A 277 21.67 -1.46 -2.71
CA ILE A 277 21.17 -1.10 -4.04
C ILE A 277 19.97 -0.17 -3.95
N VAL A 278 19.03 -0.43 -3.03
CA VAL A 278 17.84 0.41 -2.82
C VAL A 278 18.24 1.84 -2.45
N GLU A 279 19.19 1.99 -1.53
CA GLU A 279 19.71 3.29 -1.11
C GLU A 279 20.43 4.05 -2.23
N GLU A 280 21.18 3.33 -3.07
CA GLU A 280 21.83 3.94 -4.24
C GLU A 280 20.83 4.37 -5.33
N LEU A 281 19.79 3.57 -5.58
CA LEU A 281 18.70 3.96 -6.47
C LEU A 281 17.97 5.19 -5.94
N ALA A 282 17.67 5.22 -4.63
CA ALA A 282 17.03 6.33 -3.96
C ALA A 282 17.85 7.63 -4.04
N ARG A 283 19.18 7.53 -4.15
CA ARG A 283 20.09 8.68 -4.31
C ARG A 283 20.15 9.21 -5.74
N ILE A 284 19.98 8.34 -6.74
CA ILE A 284 20.22 8.67 -8.16
C ILE A 284 18.94 8.96 -8.92
N LEU A 285 17.90 8.13 -8.78
CA LEU A 285 16.66 8.27 -9.55
C LEU A 285 15.96 9.63 -9.40
N PRO A 286 15.97 10.31 -8.23
CA PRO A 286 15.43 11.67 -8.14
C PRO A 286 16.06 12.67 -9.11
N LYS A 287 17.29 12.40 -9.57
CA LYS A 287 18.05 13.29 -10.47
C LYS A 287 17.90 12.87 -11.93
N THR A 288 17.70 11.58 -12.21
CA THR A 288 17.74 11.04 -13.57
C THR A 288 16.36 10.65 -14.11
N ALA A 289 15.40 10.36 -13.23
CA ALA A 289 14.02 10.03 -13.57
C ALA A 289 13.05 10.63 -12.54
N PRO A 290 12.96 11.97 -12.42
CA PRO A 290 12.03 12.62 -11.51
C PRO A 290 10.59 12.37 -11.98
N VAL A 291 9.85 11.55 -11.24
CA VAL A 291 8.46 11.18 -11.58
C VAL A 291 7.47 11.52 -10.48
N GLY A 292 7.93 11.96 -9.31
CA GLY A 292 7.10 12.26 -8.16
C GLY A 292 7.74 11.87 -6.84
N PRO A 293 6.94 11.69 -5.78
CA PRO A 293 7.41 11.28 -4.47
C PRO A 293 8.07 9.90 -4.53
N MET A 294 9.12 9.71 -3.73
CA MET A 294 9.85 8.46 -3.67
C MET A 294 10.18 8.09 -2.23
N MET A 295 9.75 6.92 -1.80
CA MET A 295 9.97 6.39 -0.46
C MET A 295 10.89 5.16 -0.52
N VAL A 296 11.65 4.96 0.55
CA VAL A 296 12.49 3.79 0.77
C VAL A 296 11.89 2.96 1.89
N LEU A 297 11.89 1.63 1.71
CA LEU A 297 11.43 0.66 2.69
C LEU A 297 12.39 -0.53 2.80
N HIS A 298 12.80 -0.88 4.02
CA HIS A 298 13.69 -2.01 4.30
C HIS A 298 13.00 -3.03 5.21
N ARG A 299 12.35 -4.00 4.56
CA ARG A 299 11.48 -4.99 5.19
C ARG A 299 12.14 -5.75 6.34
N GLU A 300 13.37 -6.25 6.16
CA GLU A 300 14.07 -7.03 7.19
C GLU A 300 14.78 -6.16 8.24
N LEU A 301 15.03 -4.88 7.96
CA LEU A 301 15.52 -3.95 8.98
C LEU A 301 14.40 -3.59 9.96
N ALA A 302 13.16 -3.51 9.49
CA ALA A 302 11.97 -3.28 10.32
C ALA A 302 11.81 -4.39 11.37
N ARG A 303 12.02 -5.67 10.98
CA ARG A 303 12.03 -6.82 11.90
C ARG A 303 13.03 -6.69 13.06
N LYS A 304 14.11 -5.92 12.86
CA LYS A 304 15.18 -5.71 13.83
C LYS A 304 15.02 -4.43 14.64
N GLY A 305 13.91 -3.71 14.47
CA GLY A 305 13.65 -2.43 15.14
C GLY A 305 14.57 -1.30 14.68
N LEU A 306 15.18 -1.44 13.50
CA LEU A 306 15.99 -0.38 12.89
C LEU A 306 15.11 0.52 12.02
N ALA A 307 15.56 1.75 11.77
CA ALA A 307 14.91 2.63 10.81
C ALA A 307 14.86 1.95 9.43
N SER A 308 13.65 1.64 9.01
CA SER A 308 13.32 0.87 7.82
C SER A 308 12.61 1.71 6.78
N TRP A 309 12.25 2.95 7.10
CA TRP A 309 11.50 3.80 6.20
C TRP A 309 12.02 5.23 6.19
N ARG A 310 12.06 5.84 5.00
CA ARG A 310 12.35 7.28 4.82
C ARG A 310 11.86 7.77 3.47
N TRP A 311 11.65 9.08 3.35
CA TRP A 311 11.54 9.72 2.04
C TRP A 311 12.93 9.85 1.38
N ALA A 312 13.00 9.51 0.10
CA ALA A 312 14.07 9.93 -0.81
C ALA A 312 13.68 11.23 -1.52
N VAL A 313 12.41 11.35 -1.90
CA VAL A 313 11.76 12.57 -2.38
C VAL A 313 10.42 12.69 -1.67
N PRO A 314 10.23 13.65 -0.74
CA PRO A 314 8.96 13.81 -0.06
C PRO A 314 7.87 14.30 -1.05
N PRO A 315 6.59 14.06 -0.75
CA PRO A 315 5.51 14.71 -1.49
C PRO A 315 5.63 16.23 -1.37
N GLN A 316 5.40 16.93 -2.47
CA GLN A 316 5.30 18.39 -2.45
C GLN A 316 4.05 18.79 -1.67
N ASP A 317 4.19 19.74 -0.77
CA ASP A 317 3.08 20.31 -0.01
C ASP A 317 2.36 21.33 -0.89
N PRO A 318 1.12 21.06 -1.35
CA PRO A 318 0.39 21.99 -2.21
C PRO A 318 0.05 23.32 -1.50
N SER A 319 0.25 23.43 -0.18
CA SER A 319 -0.01 24.67 0.57
C SER A 319 1.12 25.70 0.54
N GLN A 320 2.29 25.39 -0.04
CA GLN A 320 3.44 26.30 -0.08
C GLN A 320 3.58 27.12 -1.38
N ASP A 321 2.70 26.92 -2.36
CA ASP A 321 2.78 27.59 -3.68
C ASP A 321 1.96 28.90 -3.79
N THR A 322 1.57 29.52 -2.66
CA THR A 322 0.80 30.81 -2.65
C THR A 322 1.62 32.07 -2.38
N THR A 323 2.92 32.06 -2.68
CA THR A 323 3.72 33.30 -2.66
C THR A 323 4.62 33.42 -3.87
N VAL A 324 4.07 33.99 -4.95
CA VAL A 324 4.71 35.03 -5.78
C VAL A 324 3.63 35.98 -6.31
#